data_AF-A0A2P4YD15-F1
#
_entry.id   AF-A0A2P4YD15-F1
#
_cell.length_a   1.000
_cell.length_b   1.000
_cell.length_c   1.000
_cell.angle_alpha   90.00
_cell.angle_beta   90.00
_cell.angle_gamma   90.00
#
_symmetry.space_group_name_H-M   'P 1'
#
loop_
_entity.id
_entity.type
_entity.pdbx_description
1 polymer ?
#
loop_
_entity_poly.entity_id
_entity_poly.type
_entity_poly.pdbx_seq_one_letter_code
_entity_poly.pdbx_strand_id
1 'polypeptide(L)'
;MVGSTRSKKKSEEYLRQRENGFNLTGVHQERLPQYNALLDRNLRHHFESRPLQNHLNELGLIDQRGRIVDLDKQKSKLFIIDQEFKLAEEAERKKQREEEELRRRVQMKRHDALHDARQREKLLQLKEEKKIAREIVQAAKGYNTVEAQEDNAATLSAGETALSEMNAAFASCLSLVCPPIQYPPHCRFNPVRDAADTAEIEARLEEFFLHAKQLEQLFLNDTTETLSSLSLESSTDVEVDADTAAGRQQQNELELEILNLEMELAEKTDLIDKYTDVVRGWEGKFKRLDHRMSPDRE
;
A
#
# COMPACT_ATOMS: atom_id res chain seq x y z
N MET A 1 -51.25 86.19 -2.29
CA MET A 1 -50.92 85.39 -3.49
C MET A 1 -50.29 84.04 -3.09
N VAL A 2 -51.07 83.01 -2.71
CA VAL A 2 -50.53 81.72 -2.19
C VAL A 2 -51.20 80.47 -2.83
N GLY A 3 -51.95 80.64 -3.92
CA GLY A 3 -52.73 79.54 -4.55
C GLY A 3 -51.98 78.69 -5.59
N SER A 4 -50.88 79.19 -6.18
CA SER A 4 -50.25 78.57 -7.36
C SER A 4 -49.24 77.45 -7.02
N THR A 5 -48.67 77.46 -5.82
CA THR A 5 -47.60 76.51 -5.43
C THR A 5 -48.11 75.11 -5.13
N ARG A 6 -49.33 74.96 -4.62
CA ARG A 6 -49.94 73.64 -4.33
C ARG A 6 -50.30 72.84 -5.58
N SER A 7 -50.74 73.51 -6.65
CA SER A 7 -51.07 72.85 -7.93
C SER A 7 -49.81 72.35 -8.64
N LYS A 8 -48.75 73.16 -8.65
CA LYS A 8 -47.45 72.77 -9.20
C LYS A 8 -46.84 71.58 -8.47
N LYS A 9 -46.90 71.55 -7.13
CA LYS A 9 -46.44 70.40 -6.34
C LYS A 9 -47.18 69.11 -6.67
N LYS A 10 -48.50 69.14 -6.81
CA LYS A 10 -49.28 67.94 -7.20
C LYS A 10 -48.95 67.46 -8.61
N SER A 11 -48.75 68.39 -9.55
CA SER A 11 -48.33 68.04 -10.92
C SER A 11 -46.92 67.45 -10.96
N GLU A 12 -46.00 68.00 -10.18
CA GLU A 12 -44.62 67.54 -10.08
C GLU A 12 -44.53 66.17 -9.40
N GLU A 13 -45.36 65.94 -8.37
CA GLU A 13 -45.48 64.66 -7.69
C GLU A 13 -46.11 63.59 -8.58
N TYR A 14 -47.10 63.94 -9.40
CA TYR A 14 -47.68 63.05 -10.42
C TYR A 14 -46.66 62.69 -11.51
N LEU A 15 -45.88 63.66 -12.00
CA LEU A 15 -44.82 63.42 -12.97
C LEU A 15 -43.72 62.53 -12.38
N ARG A 16 -43.30 62.78 -11.12
CA ARG A 16 -42.35 61.91 -10.40
C ARG A 16 -42.89 60.49 -10.18
N GLN A 17 -44.17 60.33 -9.84
CA GLN A 17 -44.77 58.99 -9.72
C GLN A 17 -44.81 58.26 -11.07
N ARG A 18 -45.08 58.98 -12.16
CA ARG A 18 -45.04 58.42 -13.51
C ARG A 18 -43.61 58.03 -13.94
N GLU A 19 -42.62 58.84 -13.61
CA GLU A 19 -41.19 58.57 -13.88
C GLU A 19 -40.65 57.42 -13.03
N ASN A 20 -41.07 57.31 -11.76
CA ASN A 20 -40.70 56.19 -10.89
C ASN A 20 -41.19 54.83 -11.40
N GLY A 21 -42.30 54.79 -12.15
CA GLY A 21 -42.80 53.57 -12.81
C GLY A 21 -42.01 53.15 -14.05
N PHE A 22 -41.22 54.04 -14.62
CA PHE A 22 -40.34 53.81 -15.77
C PHE A 22 -38.87 53.64 -15.37
N ASN A 23 -38.63 53.14 -14.15
CA ASN A 23 -37.27 52.96 -13.67
C ASN A 23 -36.61 51.75 -14.34
N LEU A 24 -35.74 52.02 -15.32
CA LEU A 24 -34.94 51.01 -16.02
C LEU A 24 -33.70 50.55 -15.23
N THR A 25 -33.45 51.10 -14.03
CA THR A 25 -32.34 50.68 -13.17
C THR A 25 -32.62 49.28 -12.63
N GLY A 26 -32.01 48.26 -13.24
CA GLY A 26 -32.18 46.84 -12.87
C GLY A 26 -32.63 45.93 -14.01
N VAL A 27 -33.12 46.49 -15.13
CA VAL A 27 -33.55 45.71 -16.31
C VAL A 27 -32.40 44.89 -16.92
N HIS A 28 -31.16 45.32 -16.75
CA HIS A 28 -29.97 44.57 -17.16
C HIS A 28 -29.52 43.49 -16.16
N GLN A 29 -30.04 43.51 -14.92
CA GLN A 29 -29.66 42.58 -13.87
C GLN A 29 -30.63 41.39 -13.77
N GLU A 30 -31.88 41.59 -14.16
CA GLU A 30 -32.88 40.53 -14.18
C GLU A 30 -32.70 39.69 -15.44
N ARG A 31 -32.28 38.43 -15.27
CA ARG A 31 -32.16 37.50 -16.41
C ARG A 31 -33.57 37.22 -16.94
N LEU A 32 -33.79 37.55 -18.21
CA LEU A 32 -35.01 37.18 -18.91
C LEU A 32 -35.27 35.68 -18.74
N PRO A 33 -36.54 35.25 -18.56
CA PRO A 33 -36.87 33.83 -18.54
C PRO A 33 -36.29 33.16 -19.79
N GLN A 34 -35.55 32.08 -19.59
CA GLN A 34 -35.03 31.31 -20.71
C GLN A 34 -36.19 30.65 -21.45
N TYR A 35 -36.40 31.09 -22.69
CA TYR A 35 -37.42 30.51 -23.55
C TYR A 35 -36.97 29.11 -24.00
N ASN A 36 -37.85 28.13 -23.83
CA ASN A 36 -37.62 26.76 -24.27
C ASN A 36 -38.62 26.43 -25.40
N ALA A 37 -38.11 26.33 -26.62
CA ALA A 37 -38.91 26.03 -27.82
C ALA A 37 -39.64 24.67 -27.73
N LEU A 38 -39.09 23.70 -26.98
CA LEU A 38 -39.72 22.38 -26.84
C LEU A 38 -41.03 22.45 -26.06
N LEU A 39 -41.16 23.41 -25.14
CA LEU A 39 -42.39 23.64 -24.37
C LEU A 39 -43.39 24.53 -25.12
N ASP A 40 -43.03 25.07 -26.29
CA ASP A 40 -43.91 25.95 -27.05
C ASP A 40 -45.00 25.13 -27.77
N ARG A 41 -46.25 25.45 -27.43
CA ARG A 41 -47.44 24.83 -28.02
C ARG A 41 -47.53 25.06 -29.53
N ASN A 42 -47.08 26.21 -30.03
CA ASN A 42 -47.16 26.57 -31.44
C ASN A 42 -46.13 25.81 -32.30
N LEU A 43 -45.04 25.35 -31.68
CA LEU A 43 -43.98 24.59 -32.35
C LEU A 43 -44.18 23.08 -32.26
N ARG A 44 -45.26 22.61 -31.63
CA ARG A 44 -45.53 21.18 -31.43
C ARG A 44 -45.48 20.39 -32.73
N HIS A 45 -46.10 20.89 -33.80
CA HIS A 45 -46.13 20.20 -35.10
C HIS A 45 -44.75 20.09 -35.76
N HIS A 46 -43.86 21.04 -35.51
CA HIS A 46 -42.48 20.97 -35.99
C HIS A 46 -41.73 19.81 -35.29
N PHE A 47 -41.92 19.66 -33.98
CA PHE A 47 -41.34 18.60 -33.16
C PHE A 47 -42.06 17.24 -33.23
N GLU A 48 -43.19 17.16 -33.94
CA GLU A 48 -43.89 15.89 -34.22
C GLU A 48 -43.25 15.08 -35.36
N SER A 49 -42.28 15.65 -36.09
CA SER A 49 -41.59 14.97 -37.18
C SER A 49 -40.67 13.84 -36.67
N ARG A 50 -40.84 12.62 -37.20
CA ARG A 50 -40.08 11.42 -36.77
C ARG A 50 -38.55 11.57 -36.85
N PRO A 51 -37.97 12.12 -37.93
CA PRO A 51 -36.51 12.31 -38.00
C PRO A 51 -35.99 13.22 -36.88
N LEU A 52 -36.73 14.29 -36.59
CA LEU A 52 -36.38 15.23 -35.53
C LEU A 52 -36.58 14.62 -34.15
N GLN A 53 -37.64 13.82 -33.94
CA GLN A 53 -37.84 13.11 -32.68
C GLN A 53 -36.72 12.10 -32.40
N ASN A 54 -36.27 11.37 -33.41
CA ASN A 54 -35.14 10.46 -33.27
C ASN A 54 -33.88 11.23 -32.86
N HIS A 55 -33.60 12.34 -33.53
CA HIS A 55 -32.46 13.19 -33.18
C HIS A 55 -32.58 13.79 -31.76
N LEU A 56 -33.77 14.23 -31.35
CA LEU A 56 -34.00 14.77 -30.01
C LEU A 56 -33.95 13.69 -28.92
N ASN A 57 -34.28 12.44 -29.25
CA ASN A 57 -34.13 11.29 -28.38
C ASN A 57 -32.65 10.90 -28.24
N GLU A 58 -31.87 10.91 -29.32
CA GLU A 58 -30.41 10.72 -29.28
C GLU A 58 -29.71 11.78 -28.41
N LEU A 59 -30.17 13.03 -28.48
CA LEU A 59 -29.68 14.12 -27.64
C LEU A 59 -30.20 14.07 -26.18
N GLY A 60 -31.11 13.15 -25.85
CA GLY A 60 -31.68 13.02 -24.51
C GLY A 60 -32.62 14.15 -24.08
N LEU A 61 -33.08 14.97 -25.02
CA LEU A 61 -34.04 16.06 -24.77
C LEU A 61 -35.48 15.55 -24.72
N ILE A 62 -35.73 14.36 -25.27
CA ILE A 62 -37.01 13.69 -25.31
C ILE A 62 -36.82 12.22 -24.90
N ASP A 63 -37.77 11.69 -24.12
CA ASP A 63 -37.84 10.29 -23.70
C ASP A 63 -38.27 9.38 -24.88
N GLN A 64 -38.07 8.06 -24.80
CA GLN A 64 -38.47 7.09 -25.83
C GLN A 64 -39.97 7.15 -26.18
N ARG A 65 -40.77 7.71 -25.27
CA ARG A 65 -42.22 7.93 -25.42
C ARG A 65 -42.60 9.28 -26.04
N GLY A 66 -41.62 10.10 -26.45
CA GLY A 66 -41.87 11.42 -27.03
C GLY A 66 -42.13 12.53 -26.01
N ARG A 67 -41.82 12.31 -24.72
CA ARG A 67 -42.04 13.30 -23.65
C ARG A 67 -40.78 14.14 -23.43
N ILE A 68 -40.94 15.45 -23.25
CA ILE A 68 -39.81 16.37 -23.04
C ILE A 68 -39.13 16.06 -21.70
N VAL A 69 -37.82 15.90 -21.74
CA VAL A 69 -36.97 15.67 -20.57
C VAL A 69 -36.53 17.00 -20.02
N ASP A 70 -36.95 17.31 -18.80
CA ASP A 70 -36.50 18.50 -18.08
C ASP A 70 -35.17 18.20 -17.38
N LEU A 71 -34.07 18.59 -18.04
CA LEU A 71 -32.72 18.37 -17.56
C LEU A 71 -32.50 19.04 -16.20
N ASP A 72 -33.08 20.21 -15.95
CA ASP A 72 -32.88 20.93 -14.69
C ASP A 72 -33.43 20.16 -13.49
N LYS A 73 -34.55 19.46 -13.67
CA LYS A 73 -35.11 18.58 -12.65
C LYS A 73 -34.30 17.30 -12.46
N GLN A 74 -33.56 16.87 -13.47
CA GLN A 74 -32.76 15.65 -13.44
C GLN A 74 -31.29 15.88 -13.07
N LYS A 75 -30.80 17.13 -13.09
CA LYS A 75 -29.43 17.52 -12.72
C LYS A 75 -28.98 16.94 -11.39
N SER A 76 -29.85 16.97 -10.38
CA SER A 76 -29.51 16.40 -9.06
C SER A 76 -29.29 14.88 -9.12
N LYS A 77 -30.12 14.15 -9.88
CA LYS A 77 -29.97 12.69 -10.04
C LYS A 77 -28.70 12.35 -10.83
N LEU A 78 -28.44 13.08 -11.92
CA LEU A 78 -27.22 12.93 -12.71
C LEU A 78 -25.97 13.23 -11.87
N PHE A 79 -26.01 14.25 -11.02
CA PHE A 79 -24.91 14.59 -10.13
C PHE A 79 -24.64 13.48 -9.11
N ILE A 80 -25.68 12.90 -8.52
CA ILE A 80 -25.53 11.75 -7.61
C ILE A 80 -24.92 10.57 -8.36
N ILE A 81 -25.43 10.25 -9.56
CA ILE A 81 -24.89 9.14 -10.36
C ILE A 81 -23.42 9.35 -10.70
N ASP A 82 -23.02 10.56 -11.10
CA ASP A 82 -21.62 10.88 -11.40
C ASP A 82 -20.73 10.76 -10.16
N GLN A 83 -21.23 11.20 -9.00
CA GLN A 83 -20.51 11.06 -7.74
C GLN A 83 -20.35 9.58 -7.32
N GLU A 84 -21.42 8.79 -7.41
CA GLU A 84 -21.38 7.35 -7.13
C GLU A 84 -20.46 6.61 -8.10
N PHE A 85 -20.44 7.00 -9.37
CA PHE A 85 -19.55 6.42 -10.37
C PHE A 85 -18.08 6.68 -10.03
N LYS A 86 -17.74 7.92 -9.63
CA LYS A 86 -16.39 8.27 -9.18
C LYS A 86 -15.96 7.46 -7.95
N LEU A 87 -16.85 7.33 -6.96
CA LEU A 87 -16.58 6.54 -5.76
C LEU A 87 -16.37 5.05 -6.09
N ALA A 88 -17.19 4.50 -6.99
CA ALA A 88 -17.05 3.12 -7.45
C ALA A 88 -15.73 2.89 -8.19
N GLU A 89 -15.33 3.82 -9.07
CA GLU A 89 -14.07 3.75 -9.80
C GLU A 89 -12.86 3.81 -8.87
N GLU A 90 -12.89 4.68 -7.85
CA GLU A 90 -11.84 4.75 -6.84
C GLU A 90 -11.74 3.47 -5.99
N ALA A 91 -12.89 2.92 -5.59
CA ALA A 91 -12.95 1.66 -4.85
C ALA A 91 -12.39 0.50 -5.66
N GLU A 92 -12.73 0.39 -6.94
CA GLU A 92 -12.18 -0.63 -7.84
C GLU A 92 -10.66 -0.48 -7.96
N ARG A 93 -10.17 0.75 -8.20
CA ARG A 93 -8.74 1.03 -8.33
C ARG A 93 -7.97 0.70 -7.05
N LYS A 94 -8.58 0.89 -5.88
CA LYS A 94 -8.00 0.51 -4.60
C LYS A 94 -7.93 -1.01 -4.44
N LYS A 95 -9.02 -1.71 -4.78
CA LYS A 95 -9.09 -3.18 -4.75
C LYS A 95 -8.04 -3.83 -5.65
N GLN A 96 -7.85 -3.31 -6.86
CA GLN A 96 -6.82 -3.81 -7.78
C GLN A 96 -5.41 -3.67 -7.19
N ARG A 97 -5.09 -2.51 -6.58
CA ARG A 97 -3.80 -2.30 -5.88
C ARG A 97 -3.60 -3.25 -4.71
N GLU A 98 -4.62 -3.42 -3.86
CA GLU A 98 -4.57 -4.35 -2.72
C GLU A 98 -4.39 -5.80 -3.17
N GLU A 99 -5.06 -6.21 -4.24
CA GLU A 99 -4.91 -7.54 -4.83
C GLU A 99 -3.49 -7.76 -5.39
N GLU A 100 -2.93 -6.78 -6.09
CA GLU A 100 -1.55 -6.85 -6.59
C GLU A 100 -0.53 -6.93 -5.45
N GLU A 101 -0.70 -6.14 -4.40
CA GLU A 101 0.15 -6.21 -3.21
C GLU A 101 0.03 -7.56 -2.50
N LEU A 102 -1.19 -8.09 -2.38
CA LEU A 102 -1.41 -9.42 -1.79
C LEU A 102 -0.70 -10.49 -2.61
N ARG A 103 -0.80 -10.43 -3.95
CA ARG A 103 -0.07 -11.34 -4.85
C ARG A 103 1.44 -11.25 -4.63
N ARG A 104 2.00 -10.04 -4.53
CA ARG A 104 3.44 -9.84 -4.23
C ARG A 104 3.83 -10.42 -2.88
N ARG A 105 3.04 -10.16 -1.82
CA ARG A 105 3.30 -10.68 -0.47
C ARG A 105 3.26 -12.20 -0.44
N VAL A 106 2.30 -12.82 -1.12
CA VAL A 106 2.20 -14.29 -1.19
C VAL A 106 3.38 -14.88 -1.95
N GLN A 107 3.81 -14.26 -3.05
CA GLN A 107 5.00 -14.70 -3.79
C GLN A 107 6.27 -14.61 -2.94
N MET A 108 6.48 -13.49 -2.24
CA MET A 108 7.61 -13.33 -1.32
C MET A 108 7.58 -14.35 -0.19
N LYS A 109 6.44 -14.50 0.51
CA LYS A 109 6.30 -15.52 1.57
C LYS A 109 6.56 -16.94 1.07
N ARG A 110 6.12 -17.27 -0.14
CA ARG A 110 6.38 -18.57 -0.77
C ARG A 110 7.86 -18.75 -1.06
N HIS A 111 8.53 -17.71 -1.56
CA HIS A 111 9.96 -17.73 -1.82
C HIS A 111 10.76 -17.89 -0.52
N ASP A 112 10.44 -17.11 0.51
CA ASP A 112 11.11 -17.15 1.80
C ASP A 112 10.92 -18.51 2.48
N ALA A 113 9.69 -19.05 2.48
CA ALA A 113 9.42 -20.38 3.01
C ALA A 113 10.22 -21.49 2.30
N LEU A 114 10.41 -21.38 0.98
CA LEU A 114 11.26 -22.30 0.22
C LEU A 114 12.73 -22.13 0.58
N HIS A 115 13.20 -20.90 0.77
CA HIS A 115 14.58 -20.62 1.16
C HIS A 115 14.89 -21.19 2.55
N ASP A 116 14.01 -20.93 3.53
CA ASP A 116 14.12 -21.46 4.89
C ASP A 116 14.09 -23.00 4.91
N ALA A 117 13.24 -23.61 4.09
CA ALA A 117 13.19 -25.07 3.97
C ALA A 117 14.53 -25.65 3.47
N ARG A 118 15.15 -25.03 2.45
CA ARG A 118 16.47 -25.44 1.95
C ARG A 118 17.57 -25.24 2.99
N GLN A 119 17.54 -24.12 3.73
CA GLN A 119 18.50 -23.88 4.80
C GLN A 119 18.36 -24.93 5.92
N ARG A 120 17.13 -25.24 6.33
CA ARG A 120 16.85 -26.30 7.31
C ARG A 120 17.31 -27.67 6.83
N GLU A 121 17.08 -28.01 5.57
CA GLU A 121 17.55 -29.26 4.96
C GLU A 121 19.08 -29.38 5.00
N LYS A 122 19.81 -28.34 4.59
CA LYS A 122 21.28 -28.30 4.68
C LYS A 122 21.76 -28.45 6.12
N LEU A 123 21.08 -27.82 7.07
CA LEU A 123 21.45 -27.87 8.49
C LEU A 123 21.20 -29.27 9.07
N LEU A 124 20.13 -29.95 8.65
CA LEU A 124 19.88 -31.35 9.00
C LEU A 124 20.91 -32.29 8.38
N GLN A 125 21.27 -32.10 7.11
CA GLN A 125 22.33 -32.87 6.45
C GLN A 125 23.66 -32.71 7.19
N LEU A 126 24.07 -31.48 7.54
CA LEU A 126 25.29 -31.25 8.32
C LEU A 126 25.21 -31.89 9.72
N LYS A 127 24.04 -31.90 10.37
CA LYS A 127 23.85 -32.59 11.65
C LYS A 127 23.96 -34.11 11.52
N GLU A 128 23.40 -34.69 10.47
CA GLU A 128 23.51 -36.11 10.16
C GLU A 128 24.94 -36.50 9.81
N GLU A 129 25.62 -35.73 8.97
CA GLU A 129 27.04 -35.90 8.65
C GLU A 129 27.91 -35.82 9.91
N LYS A 130 27.69 -34.82 10.78
CA LYS A 130 28.37 -34.73 12.08
C LYS A 130 28.05 -35.89 13.02
N LYS A 131 26.86 -36.48 12.93
CA LYS A 131 26.47 -37.67 13.71
C LYS A 131 27.20 -38.91 13.20
N ILE A 132 27.21 -39.12 11.88
CA ILE A 132 27.92 -40.21 11.21
C ILE A 132 29.43 -40.08 11.46
N ALA A 133 30.00 -38.88 11.32
CA ALA A 133 31.41 -38.63 11.60
C ALA A 133 31.76 -38.93 13.06
N ARG A 134 30.90 -38.54 14.02
CA ARG A 134 31.08 -38.93 15.44
C ARG A 134 31.00 -40.44 15.64
N GLU A 135 30.06 -41.13 14.98
CA GLU A 135 29.93 -42.58 15.07
C GLU A 135 31.14 -43.30 14.46
N ILE A 136 31.67 -42.81 13.34
CA ILE A 136 32.92 -43.29 12.72
C ILE A 136 34.12 -43.04 13.62
N VAL A 137 34.26 -41.83 14.18
CA VAL A 137 35.34 -41.50 15.12
C VAL A 137 35.22 -42.35 16.37
N GLN A 138 34.02 -42.59 16.89
CA GLN A 138 33.82 -43.45 18.06
C GLN A 138 34.16 -44.92 17.75
N ALA A 139 33.79 -45.41 16.56
CA ALA A 139 34.18 -46.73 16.06
C ALA A 139 35.70 -46.84 15.84
N ALA A 140 36.34 -45.78 15.33
CA ALA A 140 37.78 -45.70 15.08
C ALA A 140 38.61 -45.47 16.37
N LYS A 141 38.07 -44.74 17.35
CA LYS A 141 38.66 -44.51 18.68
C LYS A 141 38.54 -45.75 19.58
N GLY A 142 37.62 -46.66 19.26
CA GLY A 142 37.68 -48.05 19.73
C GLY A 142 38.89 -48.84 19.20
N TYR A 143 39.64 -48.29 18.24
CA TYR A 143 40.83 -48.91 17.63
C TYR A 143 42.14 -48.11 17.82
N ASN A 144 42.10 -46.87 18.29
CA ASN A 144 43.29 -46.06 18.52
C ASN A 144 43.13 -45.21 19.79
N THR A 145 43.63 -45.75 20.91
CA THR A 145 43.88 -45.00 22.13
C THR A 145 45.38 -44.80 22.31
N VAL A 146 45.98 -43.88 21.54
CA VAL A 146 47.19 -43.14 21.95
C VAL A 146 47.18 -41.79 21.19
N GLU A 147 47.31 -40.71 21.97
CA GLU A 147 47.68 -39.32 21.59
C GLU A 147 46.65 -38.40 20.90
N ALA A 148 46.13 -37.44 21.67
CA ALA A 148 45.87 -36.07 21.23
C ALA A 148 45.66 -35.17 22.47
N GLN A 149 46.69 -34.42 22.84
CA GLN A 149 46.64 -33.33 23.79
C GLN A 149 47.46 -32.19 23.17
N GLU A 150 46.80 -31.28 22.46
CA GLU A 150 47.31 -29.95 22.02
C GLU A 150 46.30 -29.30 21.03
N ASP A 151 45.17 -28.71 21.49
CA ASP A 151 44.22 -28.03 20.56
C ASP A 151 43.87 -26.57 20.92
N ASN A 152 44.16 -26.08 22.13
CA ASN A 152 43.69 -24.75 22.55
C ASN A 152 44.56 -23.55 22.12
N ALA A 153 45.72 -23.77 21.50
CA ALA A 153 46.58 -22.67 21.01
C ALA A 153 46.39 -22.37 19.51
N ALA A 154 45.76 -23.27 18.75
CA ALA A 154 45.64 -23.15 17.29
C ALA A 154 44.46 -22.28 16.84
N THR A 155 43.37 -22.21 17.62
CA THR A 155 42.13 -21.50 17.27
C THR A 155 42.28 -19.97 17.26
N LEU A 156 42.98 -19.39 18.24
CA LEU A 156 43.29 -17.96 18.27
C LEU A 156 44.18 -17.53 17.10
N SER A 157 45.16 -18.35 16.73
CA SER A 157 46.03 -18.11 15.57
C SER A 157 45.28 -18.23 14.23
N ALA A 158 44.28 -19.11 14.15
CA ALA A 158 43.49 -19.31 12.93
C ALA A 158 42.57 -18.11 12.64
N GLY A 159 41.96 -17.51 13.66
CA GLY A 159 41.12 -16.31 13.52
C GLY A 159 41.89 -15.07 13.06
N GLU A 160 43.09 -14.86 13.61
CA GLU A 160 43.98 -13.77 13.19
C GLU A 160 44.47 -13.94 11.75
N THR A 161 44.76 -15.18 11.35
CA THR A 161 45.17 -15.51 9.99
C THR A 161 44.03 -15.26 9.00
N ALA A 162 42.80 -15.73 9.28
CA ALA A 162 41.64 -15.53 8.42
C ALA A 162 41.26 -14.04 8.26
N LEU A 163 41.38 -13.24 9.33
CA LEU A 163 41.16 -11.79 9.26
C LEU A 163 42.22 -11.09 8.41
N SER A 164 43.48 -11.52 8.52
CA SER A 164 44.58 -10.99 7.72
C SER A 164 44.39 -11.28 6.22
N GLU A 165 44.01 -12.51 5.89
CA GLU A 165 43.71 -12.95 4.52
C GLU A 165 42.50 -12.19 3.93
N MET A 166 41.42 -12.02 4.70
CA MET A 166 40.26 -11.22 4.28
C MET A 166 40.65 -9.76 3.98
N ASN A 167 41.46 -9.15 4.84
CA ASN A 167 41.94 -7.77 4.64
C ASN A 167 42.87 -7.66 3.42
N ALA A 168 43.70 -8.68 3.17
CA ALA A 168 44.57 -8.73 1.99
C ALA A 168 43.76 -8.86 0.70
N ALA A 169 42.73 -9.71 0.67
CA ALA A 169 41.81 -9.87 -0.46
C ALA A 169 41.06 -8.56 -0.75
N PHE A 170 40.61 -7.87 0.29
CA PHE A 170 39.95 -6.57 0.15
C PHE A 170 40.90 -5.48 -0.38
N ALA A 171 42.13 -5.41 0.14
CA ALA A 171 43.15 -4.48 -0.35
C ALA A 171 43.52 -4.74 -1.82
N SER A 172 43.58 -6.02 -2.21
CA SER A 172 43.77 -6.43 -3.60
C SER A 172 42.65 -5.94 -4.51
N CYS A 173 41.38 -6.05 -4.09
CA CYS A 173 40.23 -5.50 -4.81
C CYS A 173 40.34 -3.97 -4.98
N LEU A 174 40.66 -3.26 -3.90
CA LEU A 174 40.78 -1.80 -3.93
C LEU A 174 41.91 -1.31 -4.83
N SER A 175 43.03 -2.04 -4.91
CA SER A 175 44.15 -1.69 -5.78
C SER A 175 43.79 -1.71 -7.27
N LEU A 176 42.82 -2.56 -7.65
CA LEU A 176 42.33 -2.70 -9.02
C LEU A 176 41.38 -1.54 -9.39
N VAL A 177 40.50 -1.16 -8.46
CA VAL A 177 39.50 -0.10 -8.66
C VAL A 177 40.10 1.31 -8.51
N CYS A 178 41.10 1.45 -7.64
CA CYS A 178 41.74 2.71 -7.29
C CYS A 178 43.27 2.60 -7.44
N PRO A 179 43.82 2.66 -8.66
CA PRO A 179 45.26 2.62 -8.84
C PRO A 179 45.93 3.86 -8.21
N PRO A 180 47.15 3.71 -7.66
CA PRO A 180 47.86 4.83 -7.04
C PRO A 180 48.11 5.94 -8.06
N ILE A 181 47.73 7.17 -7.67
CA ILE A 181 47.79 8.35 -8.54
C ILE A 181 49.26 8.69 -8.84
N GLN A 182 49.71 8.52 -10.08
CA GLN A 182 50.99 9.06 -10.56
C GLN A 182 50.81 10.47 -11.14
N TYR A 183 51.73 11.36 -10.79
CA TYR A 183 51.75 12.75 -11.25
C TYR A 183 52.88 12.94 -12.28
N PRO A 184 52.64 13.65 -13.40
CA PRO A 184 51.41 14.31 -13.81
C PRO A 184 50.36 13.34 -14.40
N PRO A 185 49.05 13.59 -14.20
CA PRO A 185 48.01 12.63 -14.54
C PRO A 185 47.88 12.47 -16.06
N HIS A 186 48.28 11.32 -16.59
CA HIS A 186 47.96 10.94 -17.96
C HIS A 186 46.44 10.73 -18.06
N CYS A 187 45.83 11.47 -19.00
CA CYS A 187 44.44 11.47 -19.43
C CYS A 187 43.49 10.41 -18.80
N ARG A 188 42.43 10.92 -18.17
CA ARG A 188 41.27 10.20 -17.60
C ARG A 188 40.94 8.90 -18.33
N PHE A 189 41.23 7.78 -17.70
CA PHE A 189 40.70 6.48 -18.10
C PHE A 189 39.18 6.48 -17.93
N ASN A 190 38.48 6.00 -18.96
CA ASN A 190 37.04 5.81 -19.01
C ASN A 190 36.69 4.60 -18.12
N PRO A 191 35.83 4.72 -17.08
CA PRO A 191 35.65 3.69 -16.05
C PRO A 191 34.86 2.45 -16.50
N VAL A 192 34.56 2.34 -17.79
CA VAL A 192 33.92 1.16 -18.38
C VAL A 192 34.74 0.72 -19.57
N ARG A 193 35.76 -0.10 -19.32
CA ARG A 193 36.38 -0.90 -20.37
C ARG A 193 36.46 -2.34 -19.88
N ASP A 194 35.92 -3.20 -20.73
CA ASP A 194 35.99 -4.65 -20.78
C ASP A 194 35.28 -5.45 -19.68
N ALA A 195 34.37 -6.34 -20.11
CA ALA A 195 33.70 -7.34 -19.28
C ALA A 195 34.68 -8.29 -18.55
N ALA A 196 35.97 -8.26 -18.94
CA ALA A 196 37.05 -8.95 -18.27
C ALA A 196 37.40 -8.31 -16.91
N ASP A 197 37.38 -6.98 -16.82
CA ASP A 197 37.73 -6.25 -15.59
C ASP A 197 36.62 -6.40 -14.54
N THR A 198 35.35 -6.45 -14.97
CA THR A 198 34.22 -6.74 -14.06
C THR A 198 34.25 -8.18 -13.55
N ALA A 199 34.60 -9.15 -14.40
CA ALA A 199 34.73 -10.54 -14.00
C ALA A 199 35.90 -10.76 -13.03
N GLU A 200 37.00 -10.03 -13.19
CA GLU A 200 38.12 -10.07 -12.26
C GLU A 200 37.76 -9.44 -10.89
N ILE A 201 37.01 -8.34 -10.89
CA ILE A 201 36.48 -7.74 -9.64
C ILE A 201 35.53 -8.72 -8.94
N GLU A 202 34.63 -9.36 -9.68
CA GLU A 202 33.72 -10.37 -9.13
C GLU A 202 34.48 -11.54 -8.51
N ALA A 203 35.49 -12.08 -9.20
CA ALA A 203 36.31 -13.18 -8.68
C ALA A 203 37.08 -12.80 -7.39
N ARG A 204 37.63 -11.58 -7.31
CA ARG A 204 38.32 -11.12 -6.09
C ARG A 204 37.36 -10.82 -4.93
N LEU A 205 36.13 -10.38 -5.23
CA LEU A 205 35.09 -10.22 -4.22
C LEU A 205 34.58 -11.59 -3.72
N GLU A 206 34.47 -12.60 -4.59
CA GLU A 206 34.15 -13.97 -4.18
C GLU A 206 35.18 -14.53 -3.19
N GLU A 207 36.47 -14.26 -3.41
CA GLU A 207 37.56 -14.62 -2.49
C GLU A 207 37.43 -13.89 -1.14
N PHE A 208 37.13 -12.59 -1.16
CA PHE A 208 36.84 -11.83 0.06
C PHE A 208 35.66 -12.42 0.85
N PHE A 209 34.55 -12.72 0.16
CA PHE A 209 33.36 -13.30 0.81
C PHE A 209 33.60 -14.72 1.31
N LEU A 210 34.48 -15.48 0.66
CA LEU A 210 34.90 -16.80 1.14
C LEU A 210 35.62 -16.68 2.49
N HIS A 211 36.60 -15.78 2.61
CA HIS A 211 37.29 -15.54 3.87
C HIS A 211 36.37 -14.96 4.95
N ALA A 212 35.47 -14.04 4.59
CA ALA A 212 34.46 -13.52 5.53
C ALA A 212 33.56 -14.65 6.08
N LYS A 213 33.19 -15.60 5.23
CA LYS A 213 32.38 -16.76 5.64
C LYS A 213 33.17 -17.78 6.47
N GLN A 214 34.47 -17.94 6.24
CA GLN A 214 35.34 -18.74 7.09
C GLN A 214 35.43 -18.12 8.50
N LEU A 215 35.56 -16.80 8.57
CA LEU A 215 35.58 -16.03 9.81
C LEU A 215 34.24 -16.13 10.56
N GLU A 216 33.12 -16.01 9.85
CA GLU A 216 31.78 -16.21 10.39
C GLU A 216 31.63 -17.62 10.99
N GLN A 217 32.11 -18.66 10.30
CA GLN A 217 32.09 -20.04 10.80
C GLN A 217 32.97 -20.24 12.03
N LEU A 218 34.15 -19.60 12.09
CA LEU A 218 35.01 -19.65 13.27
C LEU A 218 34.30 -19.04 14.48
N PHE A 219 33.67 -17.87 14.34
CA PHE A 219 32.88 -17.26 15.41
C PHE A 219 31.64 -18.06 15.80
N LEU A 220 30.95 -18.68 14.84
CA LEU A 220 29.83 -19.57 15.11
C LEU A 220 30.28 -20.84 15.86
N ASN A 221 31.45 -21.38 15.54
CA ASN A 221 32.00 -22.53 16.25
C ASN A 221 32.46 -22.15 17.67
N ASP A 222 33.17 -21.03 17.85
CA ASP A 222 33.56 -20.51 19.17
C ASP A 222 32.34 -20.19 20.05
N THR A 223 31.27 -19.64 19.48
CA THR A 223 30.01 -19.39 20.22
C THR A 223 29.31 -20.69 20.60
N THR A 224 29.37 -21.74 19.78
CA THR A 224 28.84 -23.06 20.16
C THR A 224 29.68 -23.78 21.21
N GLU A 225 31.00 -23.60 21.21
CA GLU A 225 31.90 -24.15 22.23
C GLU A 225 31.76 -23.41 23.57
N THR A 226 31.62 -22.09 23.55
CA THR A 226 31.32 -21.29 24.76
C THR A 226 29.93 -21.58 25.31
N LEU A 227 28.90 -21.74 24.47
CA LEU A 227 27.57 -22.17 24.92
C LEU A 227 27.55 -23.60 25.46
N SER A 228 28.35 -24.51 24.88
CA SER A 228 28.51 -25.88 25.40
C SER A 228 29.25 -25.89 26.75
N SER A 229 30.18 -24.94 26.95
CA SER A 229 30.89 -24.73 28.22
C SER A 229 29.97 -24.11 29.28
N LEU A 230 29.17 -23.10 28.92
CA LEU A 230 28.17 -22.46 29.80
C LEU A 230 27.04 -23.40 30.20
N SER A 231 26.65 -24.34 29.33
CA SER A 231 25.64 -25.36 29.64
C SER A 231 26.12 -26.37 30.70
N LEU A 232 27.43 -26.45 30.98
CA LEU A 232 27.98 -27.31 32.03
C LEU A 232 28.17 -26.56 33.36
N GLU A 233 28.09 -25.23 33.37
CA GLU A 233 28.23 -24.40 34.58
C GLU A 233 26.88 -23.91 35.17
N SER A 234 25.73 -24.24 34.55
CA SER A 234 24.40 -23.76 34.99
C SER A 234 23.83 -24.43 36.26
N SER A 235 24.67 -25.03 37.11
CA SER A 235 24.26 -25.60 38.40
C SER A 235 24.87 -24.90 39.61
N THR A 236 25.13 -23.59 39.53
CA THR A 236 25.37 -22.75 40.71
C THR A 236 24.89 -21.31 40.49
N ASP A 237 23.84 -20.95 41.22
CA ASP A 237 23.46 -19.67 41.82
C ASP A 237 23.86 -18.29 41.20
N VAL A 238 22.82 -17.43 41.16
CA VAL A 238 22.75 -15.94 41.14
C VAL A 238 22.98 -15.20 39.81
N GLU A 239 21.93 -14.51 39.34
CA GLU A 239 21.82 -13.05 39.07
C GLU A 239 20.64 -12.83 38.09
N VAL A 240 19.56 -12.18 38.56
CA VAL A 240 18.37 -11.88 37.74
C VAL A 240 18.62 -10.58 36.98
N ASP A 241 18.82 -10.70 35.67
CA ASP A 241 19.05 -9.57 34.78
C ASP A 241 17.75 -8.75 34.55
N ALA A 242 17.82 -7.45 34.82
CA ALA A 242 16.70 -6.51 34.80
C ALA A 242 16.03 -6.34 33.41
N ASP A 243 16.74 -6.67 32.34
CA ASP A 243 16.23 -6.57 30.96
C ASP A 243 15.13 -7.59 30.65
N THR A 244 15.11 -8.73 31.35
CA THR A 244 14.06 -9.75 31.14
C THR A 244 12.72 -9.33 31.77
N ALA A 245 12.74 -8.46 32.78
CA ALA A 245 11.54 -7.96 33.46
C ALA A 245 10.82 -6.86 32.65
N ALA A 246 11.57 -5.99 31.97
CA ALA A 246 11.01 -4.92 31.14
C ALA A 246 10.28 -5.47 29.89
N GLY A 247 10.84 -6.50 29.25
CA GLY A 247 10.21 -7.16 28.10
C GLY A 247 8.88 -7.85 28.46
N ARG A 248 8.77 -8.43 29.66
CA ARG A 248 7.52 -9.05 30.14
C ARG A 248 6.43 -8.03 30.42
N GLN A 249 6.78 -6.83 30.89
CA GLN A 249 5.79 -5.76 31.12
C GLN A 249 5.19 -5.25 29.81
N GLN A 250 6.02 -5.02 28.79
CA GLN A 250 5.54 -4.63 27.46
C GLN A 250 4.68 -5.71 26.80
N GLN A 251 5.03 -6.99 26.98
CA GLN A 251 4.18 -8.10 26.51
C GLN A 251 2.80 -8.07 27.17
N ASN A 252 2.73 -7.87 28.48
CA ASN A 252 1.45 -7.80 29.20
C ASN A 252 0.60 -6.59 28.78
N GLU A 253 1.21 -5.44 28.49
CA GLU A 253 0.51 -4.26 27.97
C GLU A 253 -0.09 -4.52 26.58
N LEU A 254 0.68 -5.13 25.69
CA LEU A 254 0.21 -5.52 24.36
C LEU A 254 -0.90 -6.57 24.43
N GLU A 255 -0.82 -7.54 25.32
CA GLU A 255 -1.88 -8.54 25.54
C GLU A 255 -3.19 -7.89 26.01
N LEU A 256 -3.11 -6.89 26.89
CA LEU A 256 -4.29 -6.14 27.35
C LEU A 256 -4.91 -5.31 26.22
N GLU A 257 -4.07 -4.67 25.39
CA GLU A 257 -4.52 -3.91 24.22
C GLU A 257 -5.20 -4.82 23.19
N ILE A 258 -4.64 -6.00 22.93
CA ILE A 258 -5.25 -7.01 22.05
C ILE A 258 -6.64 -7.40 22.56
N LEU A 259 -6.78 -7.71 23.85
CA LEU A 259 -8.09 -8.06 24.42
C LEU A 259 -9.12 -6.93 24.28
N ASN A 260 -8.68 -5.67 24.47
CA ASN A 260 -9.56 -4.53 24.30
C ASN A 260 -9.99 -4.34 22.84
N LEU A 261 -9.06 -4.52 21.89
CA LEU A 261 -9.36 -4.47 20.46
C LEU A 261 -10.30 -5.60 20.03
N GLU A 262 -10.12 -6.82 20.56
CA GLU A 262 -11.03 -7.94 20.30
C GLU A 262 -12.45 -7.66 20.78
N MET A 263 -12.60 -7.03 21.96
CA MET A 263 -13.89 -6.61 22.50
C MET A 263 -14.55 -5.54 21.62
N GLU A 264 -13.81 -4.51 21.20
CA GLU A 264 -14.35 -3.48 20.29
C GLU A 264 -14.76 -4.10 18.95
N LEU A 265 -13.96 -5.01 18.40
CA LEU A 265 -14.25 -5.70 17.15
C LEU A 265 -15.56 -6.53 17.27
N ALA A 266 -15.78 -7.20 18.39
CA ALA A 266 -17.03 -7.91 18.66
C ALA A 266 -18.24 -6.95 18.68
N GLU A 267 -18.15 -5.82 19.37
CA GLU A 267 -19.23 -4.81 19.39
C GLU A 267 -19.54 -4.24 18.01
N LYS A 268 -18.50 -3.99 17.20
CA LYS A 268 -18.67 -3.51 15.81
C LYS A 268 -19.32 -4.58 14.95
N THR A 269 -18.97 -5.85 15.14
CA THR A 269 -19.57 -6.98 14.42
C THR A 269 -21.07 -7.09 14.73
N ASP A 270 -21.45 -7.00 16.01
CA ASP A 270 -22.85 -6.98 16.43
C ASP A 270 -23.62 -5.80 15.81
N LEU A 271 -22.97 -4.64 15.70
CA LEU A 271 -23.57 -3.46 15.09
C LEU A 271 -23.78 -3.65 13.58
N ILE A 272 -22.83 -4.27 12.89
CA ILE A 272 -22.93 -4.63 11.48
C ILE A 272 -24.13 -5.56 11.26
N ASP A 273 -24.30 -6.59 12.10
CA ASP A 273 -25.41 -7.53 11.98
C ASP A 273 -26.77 -6.82 12.15
N LYS A 274 -26.88 -5.94 13.15
CA LYS A 274 -28.09 -5.11 13.35
C LYS A 274 -28.40 -4.24 12.13
N TYR A 275 -27.41 -3.56 11.56
CA TYR A 275 -27.61 -2.75 10.35
C TYR A 275 -27.93 -3.61 9.14
N THR A 276 -27.33 -4.78 9.02
CA THR A 276 -27.60 -5.73 7.94
C THR A 276 -29.05 -6.19 7.96
N ASP A 277 -29.63 -6.43 9.13
CA ASP A 277 -31.05 -6.76 9.27
C ASP A 277 -31.97 -5.59 8.92
N VAL A 278 -31.60 -4.36 9.32
CA VAL A 278 -32.32 -3.14 8.93
C VAL A 278 -32.32 -3.01 7.41
N VAL A 279 -31.16 -3.14 6.76
CA VAL A 279 -31.02 -3.07 5.30
C VAL A 279 -31.88 -4.14 4.62
N ARG A 280 -31.81 -5.40 5.07
CA ARG A 280 -32.69 -6.48 4.55
C ARG A 280 -34.17 -6.15 4.72
N GLY A 281 -34.56 -5.54 5.85
CA GLY A 281 -35.92 -5.07 6.08
C GLY A 281 -36.35 -4.00 5.09
N TRP A 282 -35.47 -3.06 4.76
CA TRP A 282 -35.70 -2.03 3.74
C TRP A 282 -35.75 -2.60 2.33
N GLU A 283 -34.86 -3.52 1.96
CA GLU A 283 -34.89 -4.23 0.69
C GLU A 283 -36.21 -4.97 0.49
N GLY A 284 -36.72 -5.63 1.52
CA GLY A 284 -38.03 -6.29 1.47
C GLY A 284 -39.17 -5.30 1.29
N LYS A 285 -39.13 -4.14 1.95
CA LYS A 285 -40.11 -3.06 1.74
C LYS A 285 -40.03 -2.50 0.32
N PHE A 286 -38.83 -2.31 -0.20
CA PHE A 286 -38.59 -1.80 -1.55
C PHE A 286 -39.09 -2.79 -2.60
N LYS A 287 -38.78 -4.09 -2.46
CA LYS A 287 -39.32 -5.15 -3.33
C LYS A 287 -40.85 -5.16 -3.35
N ARG A 288 -41.51 -5.05 -2.19
CA ARG A 288 -42.98 -4.96 -2.14
C ARG A 288 -43.52 -3.70 -2.81
N LEU A 289 -42.84 -2.57 -2.65
CA LEU A 289 -43.22 -1.33 -3.31
C LEU A 289 -43.04 -1.45 -4.83
N ASP A 290 -41.95 -2.05 -5.29
CA ASP A 290 -41.66 -2.30 -6.70
C ASP A 290 -42.67 -3.26 -7.37
N HIS A 291 -43.08 -4.32 -6.65
CA HIS A 291 -44.16 -5.21 -7.10
C HIS A 291 -45.52 -4.48 -7.20
N ARG A 292 -45.80 -3.52 -6.31
CA ARG A 292 -47.03 -2.72 -6.34
C ARG A 292 -47.01 -1.62 -7.41
N MET A 293 -45.82 -1.15 -7.75
CA MET A 293 -45.60 -0.10 -8.74
C MET A 293 -45.40 -0.65 -10.15
N SER A 294 -45.11 -1.95 -10.28
CA SER A 294 -45.18 -2.67 -11.55
C SER A 294 -46.65 -2.83 -11.93
N PRO A 295 -47.17 -2.11 -12.94
CA PRO A 295 -48.50 -2.38 -13.43
C PRO A 295 -48.49 -3.78 -14.03
N ASP A 296 -49.49 -4.59 -13.71
CA ASP A 296 -49.71 -5.90 -14.33
C ASP A 296 -49.47 -5.80 -15.83
N ARG A 297 -48.45 -6.52 -16.31
CA ARG A 297 -48.30 -6.84 -17.73
C ARG A 297 -49.35 -7.88 -18.06
N GLU A 298 -50.57 -7.42 -18.31
CA GLU A 298 -51.47 -8.08 -19.27
C GLU A 298 -51.07 -7.71 -20.70
#